data_AF-A0A9D8EA92-F1
#
_entry.id   AF-A0A9D8EA92-F1
#
_cell.length_a   1.000
_cell.length_b   1.000
_cell.length_c   1.000
_cell.angle_alpha   90.00
_cell.angle_beta   90.00
_cell.angle_gamma   90.00
#
_symmetry.space_group_name_H-M   'P 1'
#
loop_
_entity.id
_entity.type
_entity.pdbx_description
1 polymer ?
#
loop_
_entity_poly.entity_id
_entity_poly.type
_entity_poly.pdbx_seq_one_letter_code
_entity_poly.pdbx_strand_id
1 'polypeptide(L)'
;MRRRKAATVPAVAAPPPTPLVSGRVTVGRARLVCFPSYRLTAAPDLEVGLARYSALNIYFFGPGQKIALPWGICWRLTSLPRGPSLVAVVANEEGRRLAMAAPGAAAGNYGVNGRDYAYTLNPAEGGLGRARLWHLFDGEQVVARFTRRPFGGVCHSPVPLPVVLLGLLLARFGIPGENELRMPSLNWGPPK
;
A
#
# COMPACT_ATOMS: atom_id res chain seq x y z
N MET A 1 -10.86 30.26 39.45
CA MET A 1 -10.83 28.99 38.68
C MET A 1 -11.56 29.18 37.35
N ARG A 2 -10.84 29.32 36.22
CA ARG A 2 -11.46 29.41 34.88
C ARG A 2 -11.80 27.99 34.39
N ARG A 3 -13.09 27.65 34.34
CA ARG A 3 -13.60 26.44 33.66
C ARG A 3 -13.22 26.52 32.17
N ARG A 4 -12.34 25.63 31.70
CA ARG A 4 -12.14 25.40 30.27
C ARG A 4 -13.43 24.85 29.69
N LYS A 5 -14.04 25.58 28.75
CA LYS A 5 -15.10 25.07 27.87
C LYS A 5 -14.52 23.86 27.13
N ALA A 6 -15.11 22.69 27.34
CA ALA A 6 -14.80 21.52 26.52
C ALA A 6 -15.18 21.85 25.07
N ALA A 7 -14.22 21.72 24.17
CA ALA A 7 -14.48 21.84 22.74
C ALA A 7 -15.43 20.71 22.34
N THR A 8 -16.57 21.08 21.77
CA THR A 8 -17.51 20.13 21.16
C THR A 8 -16.79 19.42 20.03
N VAL A 9 -16.39 18.18 20.26
CA VAL A 9 -15.89 17.28 19.22
C VAL A 9 -17.09 16.99 18.31
N PRO A 10 -17.06 17.35 17.02
CA PRO A 10 -18.14 17.00 16.11
C PRO A 10 -18.26 15.47 16.09
N ALA A 11 -19.50 14.98 16.21
CA ALA A 11 -19.81 13.57 16.14
C ALA A 11 -19.25 13.00 14.84
N VAL A 12 -18.23 12.14 14.96
CA VAL A 12 -17.62 11.46 13.82
C VAL A 12 -18.69 10.57 13.22
N ALA A 13 -19.18 10.93 12.03
CA ALA A 13 -20.01 10.05 11.22
C ALA A 13 -19.35 8.67 11.15
N ALA A 14 -20.14 7.60 11.33
CA ALA A 14 -19.62 6.24 11.28
C ALA A 14 -18.73 6.08 10.02
N PRO A 15 -17.46 5.67 10.17
CA PRO A 15 -16.53 5.66 9.06
C PRO A 15 -17.06 4.72 7.96
N PRO A 16 -16.93 5.08 6.67
CA PRO A 16 -17.29 4.17 5.59
C PRO A 16 -16.48 2.87 5.74
N PRO A 17 -17.08 1.69 5.49
CA PRO A 17 -16.43 0.39 5.74
C PRO A 17 -15.11 0.26 4.98
N THR A 18 -14.97 0.94 3.85
CA THR A 18 -13.68 1.21 3.20
C THR A 18 -13.78 2.53 2.41
N PRO A 19 -12.98 3.56 2.73
CA PRO A 19 -12.97 4.83 2.01
C PRO A 19 -12.50 4.63 0.57
N LEU A 20 -13.15 5.32 -0.36
CA LEU A 20 -12.80 5.32 -1.78
C LEU A 20 -11.94 6.53 -2.11
N VAL A 21 -11.02 6.35 -3.05
CA VAL A 21 -10.04 7.34 -3.49
C VAL A 21 -10.25 7.60 -4.98
N SER A 22 -10.32 8.88 -5.36
CA SER A 22 -10.45 9.29 -6.76
C SER A 22 -9.51 10.46 -7.06
N GLY A 23 -9.14 10.61 -8.33
CA GLY A 23 -8.28 11.70 -8.78
C GLY A 23 -6.82 11.52 -8.37
N ARG A 24 -6.13 12.64 -8.16
CA ARG A 24 -4.68 12.66 -7.93
C ARG A 24 -4.35 12.17 -6.51
N VAL A 25 -3.37 11.28 -6.42
CA VAL A 25 -2.79 10.80 -5.15
C VAL A 25 -1.33 11.23 -5.09
N THR A 26 -0.95 11.96 -4.05
CA THR A 26 0.46 12.33 -3.84
C THR A 26 0.97 11.87 -2.50
N VAL A 27 2.20 11.34 -2.47
CA VAL A 27 2.84 10.94 -1.21
C VAL A 27 4.08 11.78 -1.00
N GLY A 28 4.01 12.66 -0.01
CA GLY A 28 5.09 13.56 0.40
C GLY A 28 5.72 13.12 1.71
N ARG A 29 6.97 13.52 1.94
CA ARG A 29 7.57 13.43 3.27
C ARG A 29 6.98 14.55 4.13
N ALA A 30 6.47 14.20 5.31
CA ALA A 30 5.89 15.16 6.24
C ALA A 30 6.86 15.52 7.38
N ARG A 31 7.57 14.52 7.94
CA ARG A 31 8.49 14.69 9.07
C ARG A 31 9.71 13.78 8.93
N LEU A 32 10.84 14.19 9.52
CA LEU A 32 12.10 13.45 9.45
C LEU A 32 12.14 12.27 10.45
N VAL A 33 11.73 12.50 11.71
CA VAL A 33 11.95 11.57 12.85
C VAL A 33 10.65 11.17 13.57
N CYS A 34 9.53 11.87 13.35
CA CYS A 34 8.26 11.59 14.04
C CYS A 34 7.20 11.00 13.11
N PHE A 35 6.22 10.33 13.71
CA PHE A 35 4.98 9.94 13.03
C PHE A 35 4.00 11.13 12.97
N PRO A 36 3.25 11.33 11.87
CA PRO A 36 3.44 10.67 10.57
C PRO A 36 4.70 11.18 9.86
N SER A 37 5.47 10.25 9.28
CA SER A 37 6.72 10.57 8.56
C SER A 37 6.46 10.93 7.09
N TYR A 38 5.41 10.37 6.52
CA TYR A 38 4.89 10.67 5.19
C TYR A 38 3.41 11.04 5.29
N ARG A 39 2.91 11.81 4.32
CA ARG A 39 1.49 12.09 4.12
C ARG A 39 1.09 11.66 2.73
N LEU A 40 -0.01 10.93 2.64
CA LEU A 40 -0.73 10.68 1.41
C LEU A 40 -1.91 11.65 1.37
N THR A 41 -2.01 12.42 0.30
CA THR A 41 -3.15 13.30 0.02
C THR A 41 -3.87 12.83 -1.23
N ALA A 42 -5.20 12.81 -1.18
CA ALA A 42 -6.06 12.49 -2.30
C ALA A 42 -7.36 13.30 -2.27
N ALA A 43 -7.95 13.53 -3.43
CA ALA A 43 -9.17 14.33 -3.56
C ALA A 43 -10.44 13.55 -3.13
N PRO A 44 -11.48 14.25 -2.64
CA PRO A 44 -11.50 15.70 -2.38
C PRO A 44 -10.78 16.13 -1.09
N ASP A 45 -10.75 15.36 -0.01
CA ASP A 45 -10.15 15.81 1.28
C ASP A 45 -9.51 14.68 2.12
N LEU A 46 -9.00 13.64 1.47
CA LEU A 46 -8.40 12.51 2.18
C LEU A 46 -6.92 12.78 2.48
N GLU A 47 -6.59 13.02 3.74
CA GLU A 47 -5.21 13.02 4.24
C GLU A 47 -4.95 11.79 5.13
N VAL A 48 -3.94 10.99 4.76
CA VAL A 48 -3.54 9.79 5.48
C VAL A 48 -2.10 9.94 5.96
N GLY A 49 -1.90 9.77 7.27
CA GLY A 49 -0.58 9.79 7.89
C GLY A 49 0.10 8.43 7.75
N LEU A 50 1.34 8.40 7.26
CA LEU A 50 2.08 7.16 7.03
C LEU A 50 3.38 7.15 7.82
N ALA A 51 3.69 6.03 8.46
CA ALA A 51 5.00 5.79 9.04
C ALA A 51 6.07 5.65 7.94
N ARG A 52 7.34 5.54 8.32
CA ARG A 52 8.43 5.37 7.36
C ARG A 52 8.21 4.11 6.51
N TYR A 53 8.35 4.27 5.19
CA TYR A 53 8.47 3.14 4.27
C TYR A 53 9.77 2.39 4.53
N SER A 54 9.67 1.16 5.03
CA SER A 54 10.80 0.26 5.29
C SER A 54 10.42 -1.15 4.89
N ALA A 55 11.07 -1.68 3.84
CA ALA A 55 10.83 -3.04 3.38
C ALA A 55 11.13 -4.06 4.49
N LEU A 56 12.20 -3.85 5.26
CA LEU A 56 12.53 -4.71 6.42
C LEU A 56 11.41 -4.73 7.46
N ASN A 57 10.83 -3.58 7.76
CA ASN A 57 9.75 -3.47 8.75
C ASN A 57 8.40 -4.00 8.25
N ILE A 58 8.18 -4.02 6.93
CA ILE A 58 6.93 -4.49 6.31
C ILE A 58 6.98 -5.99 6.01
N TYR A 59 8.13 -6.50 5.55
CA TYR A 59 8.25 -7.86 5.03
C TYR A 59 8.91 -8.87 5.96
N PHE A 60 9.84 -8.45 6.84
CA PHE A 60 10.74 -9.40 7.50
C PHE A 60 10.76 -9.32 9.03
N PHE A 61 10.97 -8.13 9.58
CA PHE A 61 11.40 -7.99 10.98
C PHE A 61 10.51 -7.05 11.81
N GLY A 62 9.42 -6.53 11.24
CA GLY A 62 8.66 -5.47 11.89
C GLY A 62 7.15 -5.67 11.89
N PRO A 63 6.42 -4.88 12.70
CA PRO A 63 4.97 -4.95 12.82
C PRO A 63 4.24 -4.24 11.67
N GLY A 64 4.92 -3.98 10.54
CA GLY A 64 4.38 -3.23 9.42
C GLY A 64 4.45 -1.71 9.56
N GLN A 65 4.09 -1.01 8.49
CA GLN A 65 3.95 0.43 8.41
C GLN A 65 2.62 0.86 9.03
N LYS A 66 2.69 1.73 10.05
CA LYS A 66 1.51 2.37 10.66
C LYS A 66 0.87 3.36 9.69
N ILE A 67 -0.46 3.35 9.60
CA ILE A 67 -1.28 4.23 8.78
C ILE A 67 -2.30 4.91 9.70
N ALA A 68 -2.30 6.23 9.79
CA ALA A 68 -3.31 7.00 10.52
C ALA A 68 -4.31 7.61 9.54
N LEU A 69 -5.59 7.33 9.78
CA LEU A 69 -6.71 7.87 9.01
C LEU A 69 -7.22 9.16 9.68
N PRO A 70 -7.89 10.05 8.93
CA PRO A 70 -8.30 11.35 9.47
C PRO A 70 -9.39 11.26 10.55
N TRP A 71 -10.12 10.14 10.62
CA TRP A 71 -11.12 9.85 11.65
C TRP A 71 -10.56 9.11 12.88
N GLY A 72 -9.24 9.10 13.08
CA GLY A 72 -8.61 8.59 14.30
C GLY A 72 -8.34 7.09 14.34
N ILE A 73 -8.75 6.32 13.32
CA ILE A 73 -8.46 4.89 13.21
C ILE A 73 -7.03 4.67 12.70
N CYS A 74 -6.37 3.65 13.22
CA CYS A 74 -5.08 3.20 12.73
C CYS A 74 -5.17 1.92 11.91
N TRP A 75 -4.60 1.90 10.71
CA TRP A 75 -4.36 0.67 9.97
C TRP A 75 -2.89 0.28 10.00
N ARG A 76 -2.61 -0.95 9.58
CA ARG A 76 -1.25 -1.45 9.37
C ARG A 76 -1.10 -2.04 7.99
N LEU A 77 -0.02 -1.66 7.34
CA LEU A 77 0.46 -2.28 6.11
C LEU A 77 1.63 -3.20 6.47
N THR A 78 1.40 -4.50 6.38
CA THR A 78 2.35 -5.54 6.80
C THR A 78 2.43 -6.64 5.73
N SER A 79 3.11 -7.74 6.03
CA SER A 79 3.05 -8.95 5.24
C SER A 79 2.71 -10.17 6.09
N LEU A 80 2.23 -11.23 5.43
CA LEU A 80 2.00 -12.53 6.02
C LEU A 80 2.67 -13.61 5.17
N PRO A 81 3.18 -14.70 5.77
CA PRO A 81 3.62 -15.86 5.01
C PRO A 81 2.41 -16.58 4.38
N ARG A 82 2.57 -17.05 3.14
CA ARG A 82 1.61 -17.89 2.43
C ARG A 82 2.39 -18.95 1.64
N GLY A 83 2.60 -20.10 2.27
CA GLY A 83 3.51 -21.12 1.75
C GLY A 83 4.94 -20.56 1.64
N PRO A 84 5.64 -20.73 0.51
CA PRO A 84 6.99 -20.19 0.31
C PRO A 84 7.01 -18.69 0.01
N SER A 85 5.85 -18.05 -0.16
CA SER A 85 5.74 -16.65 -0.60
C SER A 85 5.26 -15.72 0.51
N LEU A 86 5.51 -14.42 0.34
CA LEU A 86 4.93 -13.37 1.17
C LEU A 86 3.70 -12.77 0.47
N VAL A 87 2.70 -12.39 1.25
CA VAL A 87 1.58 -11.55 0.78
C VAL A 87 1.59 -10.24 1.54
N ALA A 88 1.47 -9.11 0.84
CA ALA A 88 1.32 -7.80 1.49
C ALA A 88 -0.14 -7.61 1.91
N VAL A 89 -0.38 -7.02 3.08
CA VAL A 89 -1.71 -6.92 3.67
C VAL A 89 -1.92 -5.55 4.30
N VAL A 90 -3.09 -4.96 4.08
CA VAL A 90 -3.61 -3.86 4.88
C VAL A 90 -4.62 -4.43 5.86
N ALA A 91 -4.42 -4.21 7.16
CA ALA A 91 -5.30 -4.67 8.23
C ALA A 91 -5.77 -3.50 9.12
N ASN A 92 -6.96 -3.63 9.70
CA ASN A 92 -7.49 -2.71 10.70
C ASN A 92 -6.87 -2.96 12.09
N GLU A 93 -7.33 -2.21 13.10
CA GLU A 93 -6.83 -2.32 14.49
C GLU A 93 -7.10 -3.69 15.13
N GLU A 94 -8.18 -4.36 14.71
CA GLU A 94 -8.58 -5.69 15.17
C GLU A 94 -7.79 -6.81 14.47
N GLY A 95 -6.91 -6.47 13.52
CA GLY A 95 -6.17 -7.44 12.71
C GLY A 95 -6.97 -8.03 11.55
N ARG A 96 -8.20 -7.56 11.32
CA ARG A 96 -9.01 -7.93 10.15
C ARG A 96 -8.36 -7.38 8.89
N ARG A 97 -8.18 -8.25 7.91
CA ARG A 97 -7.60 -7.93 6.60
C ARG A 97 -8.62 -7.15 5.78
N LEU A 98 -8.23 -5.95 5.35
CA LEU A 98 -9.03 -5.07 4.50
C LEU A 98 -8.70 -5.31 3.02
N ALA A 99 -7.41 -5.47 2.72
CA ALA A 99 -6.93 -5.91 1.42
C ALA A 99 -5.69 -6.77 1.56
N MET A 100 -5.48 -7.65 0.59
CA MET A 100 -4.30 -8.47 0.44
C MET A 100 -3.79 -8.33 -0.99
N ALA A 101 -2.47 -8.27 -1.15
CA ALA A 101 -1.80 -8.40 -2.41
C ALA A 101 -0.93 -9.65 -2.39
N ALA A 102 -1.18 -10.54 -3.34
CA ALA A 102 -0.41 -11.75 -3.51
C ALA A 102 0.39 -11.71 -4.81
N PRO A 103 1.51 -12.44 -4.86
CA PRO A 103 2.22 -12.70 -6.10
C PRO A 103 1.28 -13.25 -7.17
N GLY A 104 1.35 -12.68 -8.37
CA GLY A 104 0.79 -13.30 -9.57
C GLY A 104 1.73 -14.36 -10.14
N ALA A 105 1.24 -15.13 -11.12
CA ALA A 105 1.96 -16.24 -11.73
C ALA A 105 3.23 -15.83 -12.52
N ALA A 106 3.42 -14.55 -12.87
CA ALA A 106 4.56 -14.09 -13.67
C ALA A 106 4.87 -12.58 -13.53
N ALA A 107 6.15 -12.23 -13.67
CA ALA A 107 6.69 -10.90 -14.03
C ALA A 107 6.34 -9.70 -13.13
N GLY A 108 6.06 -9.92 -11.84
CA GLY A 108 5.74 -8.85 -10.91
C GLY A 108 4.33 -8.30 -11.10
N ASN A 109 3.40 -9.10 -11.63
CA ASN A 109 1.97 -8.81 -11.60
C ASN A 109 1.42 -9.19 -10.23
N TYR A 110 0.51 -8.38 -9.67
CA TYR A 110 -0.07 -8.62 -8.35
C TYR A 110 -1.59 -8.69 -8.40
N GLY A 111 -2.16 -9.75 -7.83
CA GLY A 111 -3.59 -9.78 -7.51
C GLY A 111 -3.82 -9.05 -6.19
N VAL A 112 -4.68 -8.01 -6.20
CA VAL A 112 -5.06 -7.24 -5.01
C VAL A 112 -6.54 -7.43 -4.72
N ASN A 113 -6.88 -8.09 -3.62
CA ASN A 113 -8.25 -8.43 -3.27
C ASN A 113 -8.65 -7.97 -1.86
N GLY A 114 -9.92 -7.62 -1.72
CA GLY A 114 -10.59 -7.39 -0.44
C GLY A 114 -11.79 -8.32 -0.31
N ARG A 115 -12.71 -7.97 0.59
CA ARG A 115 -13.95 -8.74 0.77
C ARG A 115 -14.85 -8.70 -0.49
N ASP A 116 -14.98 -7.52 -1.07
CA ASP A 116 -16.01 -7.20 -2.07
C ASP A 116 -15.40 -6.65 -3.38
N TYR A 117 -14.09 -6.78 -3.57
CA TYR A 117 -13.38 -6.26 -4.74
C TYR A 117 -12.13 -7.09 -5.05
N ALA A 118 -11.76 -7.11 -6.34
CA ALA A 118 -10.54 -7.72 -6.84
C ALA A 118 -9.98 -6.85 -7.97
N TYR A 119 -8.68 -6.58 -7.90
CA TYR A 119 -7.94 -5.80 -8.88
C TYR A 119 -6.66 -6.52 -9.26
N THR A 120 -6.11 -6.16 -10.41
CA THR A 120 -4.79 -6.64 -10.84
C THR A 120 -3.86 -5.46 -11.05
N LEU A 121 -2.67 -5.51 -10.46
CA LEU A 121 -1.66 -4.46 -10.58
C LEU A 121 -0.48 -4.96 -11.42
N ASN A 122 -0.29 -4.34 -12.58
CA ASN A 122 0.73 -4.75 -13.55
C ASN A 122 1.72 -3.61 -13.81
N PRO A 123 3.02 -3.91 -14.04
CA PRO A 123 3.96 -2.91 -14.51
C PRO A 123 3.61 -2.48 -15.93
N ALA A 124 3.58 -1.16 -16.20
CA ALA A 124 3.26 -0.63 -17.53
C ALA A 124 4.43 -0.72 -18.51
N GLU A 125 5.67 -0.68 -18.01
CA GLU A 125 6.90 -0.76 -18.80
C GLU A 125 7.93 -1.63 -18.07
N GLY A 126 8.26 -2.79 -18.64
CA GLY A 126 9.29 -3.70 -18.17
C GLY A 126 10.63 -3.45 -18.87
N GLY A 127 11.45 -2.56 -18.34
CA GLY A 127 12.85 -2.41 -18.75
C GLY A 127 13.78 -3.35 -17.97
N LEU A 128 15.11 -3.23 -18.18
CA LEU A 128 16.16 -3.91 -17.41
C LEU A 128 16.21 -3.54 -15.90
N GLY A 129 15.18 -2.87 -15.37
CA GLY A 129 15.08 -2.45 -13.98
C GLY A 129 13.63 -2.39 -13.49
N ARG A 130 13.43 -2.04 -12.22
CA ARG A 130 12.08 -1.95 -11.62
C ARG A 130 11.19 -0.97 -12.39
N ALA A 131 9.97 -1.40 -12.71
CA ALA A 131 8.98 -0.60 -13.39
C ALA A 131 8.75 0.75 -12.68
N ARG A 132 8.70 1.83 -13.46
CA ARG A 132 8.48 3.19 -12.98
C ARG A 132 7.00 3.54 -12.86
N LEU A 133 6.18 2.90 -13.70
CA LEU A 133 4.75 3.08 -13.84
C LEU A 133 4.05 1.74 -13.70
N TRP A 134 2.93 1.76 -12.99
CA TRP A 134 2.10 0.60 -12.69
C TRP A 134 0.65 0.92 -13.00
N HIS A 135 -0.05 -0.01 -13.63
CA HIS A 135 -1.46 0.10 -13.96
C HIS A 135 -2.26 -0.84 -13.06
N LEU A 136 -3.30 -0.30 -12.42
CA LEU A 136 -4.28 -1.04 -11.66
C LEU A 136 -5.52 -1.28 -12.53
N PHE A 137 -5.90 -2.53 -12.67
CA PHE A 137 -7.01 -2.99 -13.50
C PHE A 137 -8.16 -3.50 -12.65
N ASP A 138 -9.38 -3.12 -13.05
CA ASP A 138 -10.63 -3.76 -12.66
C ASP A 138 -11.18 -4.50 -13.89
N GLY A 139 -11.08 -5.83 -13.89
CA GLY A 139 -11.20 -6.62 -15.11
C GLY A 139 -10.19 -6.15 -16.17
N GLU A 140 -10.69 -5.63 -17.29
CA GLU A 140 -9.87 -5.11 -18.40
C GLU A 140 -9.65 -3.58 -18.32
N GLN A 141 -10.32 -2.88 -17.41
CA GLN A 141 -10.30 -1.43 -17.34
C GLN A 141 -9.18 -0.91 -16.43
N VAL A 142 -8.35 0.02 -16.91
CA VAL A 142 -7.37 0.72 -16.07
C VAL A 142 -8.09 1.73 -15.18
N VAL A 143 -8.17 1.44 -13.88
CA VAL A 143 -8.84 2.29 -12.88
C VAL A 143 -7.89 3.18 -12.10
N ALA A 144 -6.59 2.85 -12.04
CA ALA A 144 -5.57 3.72 -11.47
C ALA A 144 -4.20 3.51 -12.08
N ARG A 145 -3.35 4.53 -11.95
CA ARG A 145 -1.93 4.50 -12.35
C ARG A 145 -1.06 4.95 -11.20
N PHE A 146 -0.06 4.16 -10.82
CA PHE A 146 0.88 4.48 -9.75
C PHE A 146 2.28 4.69 -10.30
N THR A 147 2.97 5.71 -9.79
CA THR A 147 4.33 6.06 -10.19
C THR A 147 5.28 5.92 -9.00
N ARG A 148 6.47 5.37 -9.27
CA ARG A 148 7.53 5.28 -8.26
C ARG A 148 8.24 6.62 -8.07
N ARG A 149 8.39 7.40 -9.14
CA ARG A 149 9.03 8.72 -9.17
C ARG A 149 8.31 9.63 -10.19
N PRO A 150 7.62 10.70 -9.75
CA PRO A 150 7.31 11.05 -8.36
C PRO A 150 6.47 9.96 -7.67
N PHE A 151 6.54 9.87 -6.34
CA PHE A 151 5.83 8.81 -5.61
C PHE A 151 4.36 9.19 -5.38
N GLY A 152 3.44 8.43 -5.97
CA GLY A 152 2.02 8.76 -5.99
C GLY A 152 1.29 8.06 -7.13
N GLY A 153 0.21 8.67 -7.62
CA GLY A 153 -0.57 8.15 -8.72
C GLY A 153 -1.80 8.97 -9.08
N VAL A 154 -2.63 8.42 -9.95
CA VAL A 154 -3.94 8.95 -10.33
C VAL A 154 -4.94 7.81 -10.36
N CYS A 155 -6.05 7.96 -9.64
CA CYS A 155 -7.21 7.07 -9.69
C CYS A 155 -8.24 7.67 -10.68
N HIS A 156 -8.49 6.97 -11.78
CA HIS A 156 -9.44 7.38 -12.83
C HIS A 156 -10.89 7.06 -12.44
N SER A 157 -11.08 6.06 -11.59
CA SER A 157 -12.35 5.69 -10.97
C SER A 157 -12.18 5.62 -9.44
N PRO A 158 -13.27 5.62 -8.64
CA PRO A 158 -13.16 5.39 -7.20
C PRO A 158 -12.53 4.04 -6.89
N VAL A 159 -11.38 4.04 -6.19
CA VAL A 159 -10.64 2.83 -5.78
C VAL A 159 -10.58 2.74 -4.25
N PRO A 160 -10.80 1.57 -3.62
CA PRO A 160 -10.65 1.42 -2.18
C PRO A 160 -9.26 1.82 -1.68
N LEU A 161 -9.19 2.62 -0.61
CA LEU A 161 -7.92 3.09 -0.03
C LEU A 161 -6.92 1.95 0.30
N PRO A 162 -7.32 0.80 0.86
CA PRO A 162 -6.41 -0.33 1.06
C PRO A 162 -5.71 -0.79 -0.22
N VAL A 163 -6.42 -0.76 -1.36
CA VAL A 163 -5.88 -1.10 -2.69
C VAL A 163 -4.88 -0.05 -3.14
N VAL A 164 -5.19 1.24 -2.96
CA VAL A 164 -4.26 2.34 -3.26
C VAL A 164 -2.98 2.22 -2.42
N LEU A 165 -3.09 1.93 -1.13
CA LEU A 165 -1.95 1.76 -0.23
C LEU A 165 -1.06 0.58 -0.64
N LEU A 166 -1.66 -0.56 -1.00
CA LEU A 166 -0.93 -1.71 -1.55
C LEU A 166 -0.30 -1.38 -2.90
N GLY A 167 -1.03 -0.74 -3.81
CA GLY A 167 -0.54 -0.33 -5.13
C GLY A 167 0.71 0.55 -5.02
N LEU A 168 0.69 1.54 -4.13
CA LEU A 168 1.85 2.39 -3.85
C LEU A 168 3.02 1.63 -3.22
N LEU A 169 2.75 0.69 -2.30
CA LEU A 169 3.79 -0.15 -1.71
C LEU A 169 4.49 -0.99 -2.77
N LEU A 170 3.71 -1.68 -3.59
CA LEU A 170 4.18 -2.59 -4.63
C LEU A 170 4.93 -1.83 -5.73
N ALA A 171 4.43 -0.67 -6.15
CA ALA A 171 5.14 0.19 -7.08
C ALA A 171 6.50 0.67 -6.53
N ARG A 172 6.66 0.76 -5.20
CA ARG A 172 7.90 1.19 -4.54
C ARG A 172 8.89 0.04 -4.32
N PHE A 173 8.42 -1.10 -3.81
CA PHE A 173 9.27 -2.18 -3.33
C PHE A 173 9.09 -3.50 -4.08
N GLY A 174 7.92 -3.76 -4.65
CA GLY A 174 7.49 -5.11 -5.04
C GLY A 174 7.38 -6.03 -3.81
N ILE A 175 6.98 -7.29 -4.03
CA ILE A 175 7.10 -8.34 -3.01
C ILE A 175 8.50 -8.98 -3.13
N PRO A 176 9.26 -9.13 -2.03
CA PRO A 176 10.54 -9.83 -2.05
C PRO A 176 10.41 -11.27 -2.57
N GLY A 177 11.43 -11.77 -3.27
CA GLY A 177 11.43 -13.10 -3.91
C GLY A 177 10.86 -13.14 -5.33
N GLU A 178 10.11 -12.12 -5.78
CA GLU A 178 9.51 -12.15 -7.13
C GLU A 178 10.44 -11.69 -8.26
N ASN A 179 11.46 -10.88 -7.95
CA ASN A 179 12.51 -10.52 -8.91
C ASN A 179 13.65 -11.55 -8.94
N GLU A 180 13.62 -12.57 -8.07
CA GLU A 180 14.65 -13.61 -7.99
C GLU A 180 14.47 -14.71 -9.04
N LEU A 181 13.33 -14.74 -9.76
CA LEU A 181 13.19 -15.46 -11.03
C LEU A 181 14.09 -14.87 -12.16
N ARG A 182 14.87 -13.82 -11.87
CA ARG A 182 15.99 -13.32 -12.69
C ARG A 182 17.32 -13.23 -11.92
N MET A 183 17.50 -13.97 -10.83
CA MET A 183 18.86 -14.20 -10.34
C MET A 183 19.47 -15.35 -11.16
N PRO A 184 20.68 -15.19 -11.75
CA PRO A 184 21.42 -16.35 -12.20
C PRO A 184 21.56 -17.27 -10.99
N SER A 185 21.26 -18.55 -11.16
CA SER A 185 21.48 -19.56 -10.14
C SER A 185 22.92 -19.45 -9.66
N LEU A 186 23.11 -19.01 -8.40
CA LEU A 186 24.38 -19.18 -7.74
C LEU A 186 24.54 -20.68 -7.51
N ASN A 187 25.16 -21.35 -8.49
CA ASN A 187 25.73 -22.67 -8.32
C ASN A 187 26.82 -22.56 -7.27
N TRP A 188 26.44 -22.67 -6.01
CA TRP A 188 27.36 -23.06 -4.96
C TRP A 188 27.81 -24.47 -5.35
N GLY A 189 29.04 -24.56 -5.89
CA GLY A 189 29.61 -25.82 -6.36
C GLY A 189 29.49 -26.93 -5.31
N PRO A 190 29.68 -28.20 -5.72
CA PRO A 190 29.45 -29.33 -4.84
C PRO A 190 30.27 -29.20 -3.55
N PRO A 191 29.70 -29.63 -2.40
CA PRO A 191 30.42 -29.60 -1.14
C PRO A 191 31.71 -30.41 -1.26
N LYS A 192 32.82 -29.82 -0.81
CA LYS A 192 34.10 -30.51 -0.64
C LYS A 192 34.05 -31.45 0.55
#